data_AF-A0A227J3S1-F1
#
_entry.id   AF-A0A227J3S1-F1
#
_cell.length_a   1.000
_cell.length_b   1.000
_cell.length_c   1.000
_cell.angle_alpha   90.00
_cell.angle_beta   90.00
_cell.angle_gamma   90.00
#
_symmetry.space_group_name_H-M   'P 1'
#
loop_
_entity.id
_entity.type
_entity.pdbx_description
1 polymer ?
#
loop_
_entity_poly.entity_id
_entity_poly.type
_entity_poly.pdbx_seq_one_letter_code
_entity_poly.pdbx_strand_id
1 'polypeptide(L)' 'TLKHADKVLLLSNGVLHSSGRADDVLSEAGLAEVFKTQARKVMIDERPYLIFD' A
#
# COMPACT_ATOMS: atom_id res chain seq x y z
N THR A 1 -1.46 1.30 -12.27
CA THR A 1 -1.72 2.62 -11.63
C THR A 1 -0.98 2.79 -10.30
N LEU A 2 -0.80 1.76 -9.44
CA LEU A 2 0.09 1.86 -8.27
C LEU A 2 1.59 1.92 -8.61
N LYS A 3 2.04 1.22 -9.65
CA LYS A 3 3.45 1.16 -10.09
C LYS A 3 4.08 2.50 -10.53
N HIS A 4 3.26 3.53 -10.69
CA HIS A 4 3.67 4.84 -11.21
C HIS A 4 3.42 5.97 -10.22
N ALA A 5 2.98 5.65 -9.00
CA ALA A 5 2.71 6.67 -8.00
C ALA A 5 4.03 7.04 -7.29
N ASP A 6 4.49 8.27 -7.48
CA ASP A 6 5.63 8.80 -6.72
C ASP A 6 5.24 9.10 -5.27
N LYS A 7 3.99 9.51 -5.07
CA LYS A 7 3.40 9.82 -3.76
C LYS A 7 2.04 9.16 -3.58
N VAL A 8 1.74 8.78 -2.35
CA VAL A 8 0.49 8.11 -1.98
C VAL A 8 -0.12 8.81 -0.77
N LEU A 9 -1.45 8.92 -0.77
CA LEU A 9 -2.27 9.24 0.38
C LEU A 9 -3.07 7.99 0.73
N LEU A 10 -2.83 7.43 1.91
CA LEU A 10 -3.61 6.32 2.42
C LEU A 10 -4.67 6.88 3.37
N LEU A 11 -5.93 6.62 3.04
CA LEU A 11 -7.08 7.12 3.78
C LEU A 11 -7.83 5.95 4.41
N SER A 12 -8.36 6.17 5.62
CA SER A 12 -9.34 5.29 6.25
C SER A 12 -10.58 6.10 6.60
N ASN A 13 -11.72 5.75 6.00
CA ASN A 13 -13.01 6.42 6.24
C ASN A 13 -12.95 7.96 6.13
N GLY A 14 -12.24 8.47 5.12
CA GLY A 14 -12.09 9.91 4.88
C GLY A 14 -11.05 10.62 5.78
N VAL A 15 -10.39 9.89 6.66
CA VAL A 15 -9.29 10.40 7.51
C VAL A 15 -7.96 9.97 6.93
N LEU A 16 -6.98 10.89 6.88
CA LEU A 16 -5.62 10.58 6.46
C LEU A 16 -4.95 9.66 7.48
N HIS A 17 -4.57 8.47 7.03
CA HIS A 17 -3.81 7.50 7.83
C HIS A 17 -2.31 7.70 7.63
N SER A 18 -1.87 7.79 6.37
CA SER A 18 -0.46 8.03 6.04
C SER A 18 -0.29 8.76 4.70
N SER A 19 0.81 9.49 4.56
CA SER A 19 1.20 10.13 3.30
C SER A 19 2.71 10.12 3.11
N GLY A 20 3.17 9.97 1.87
CA GLY A 20 4.59 9.84 1.59
C GLY A 20 4.86 9.20 0.24
N ARG A 21 6.07 8.61 0.09
CA ARG A 21 6.42 7.84 -1.09
C ARG A 21 5.61 6.55 -1.13
N ALA A 22 5.35 6.03 -2.32
CA ALA A 22 4.60 4.79 -2.47
C ALA A 22 5.18 3.62 -1.66
N ASP A 23 6.51 3.46 -1.65
CA ASP A 23 7.15 2.36 -0.92
C ASP A 23 7.05 2.49 0.60
N ASP A 24 6.97 3.72 1.14
CA ASP A 24 6.84 3.96 2.57
C ASP A 24 5.39 3.79 3.04
N VAL A 25 4.43 4.23 2.22
CA VAL A 25 2.99 4.22 2.57
C VAL A 25 2.37 2.85 2.31
N LEU A 26 2.72 2.17 1.23
CA LEU A 26 2.17 0.87 0.82
C LEU A 26 2.88 -0.29 1.54
N SER A 27 2.98 -0.18 2.86
CA SER A 27 3.47 -1.26 3.72
C SER A 27 2.38 -2.29 4.00
N GLU A 28 2.76 -3.54 4.20
CA GLU A 28 1.83 -4.62 4.55
C GLU A 28 0.98 -4.29 5.78
N ALA A 29 1.63 -3.75 6.83
CA ALA A 29 0.96 -3.38 8.06
C ALA A 29 -0.05 -2.24 7.86
N GLY A 30 0.34 -1.16 7.17
CA GLY A 30 -0.56 -0.03 6.92
C GLY A 30 -1.74 -0.40 6.04
N LEU A 31 -1.49 -1.21 5.00
CA LEU A 31 -2.55 -1.72 4.13
C LEU A 31 -3.49 -2.65 4.91
N ALA A 32 -2.96 -3.54 5.74
CA ALA A 32 -3.80 -4.45 6.51
C ALA A 32 -4.69 -3.72 7.53
N GLU A 33 -4.16 -2.67 8.16
CA GLU A 33 -4.94 -1.85 9.08
C GLU A 33 -6.06 -1.10 8.36
N VAL A 34 -5.81 -0.56 7.17
CA VAL A 34 -6.78 0.28 6.45
C VAL A 34 -7.82 -0.56 5.70
N PHE A 35 -7.38 -1.60 4.99
CA PHE A 35 -8.25 -2.46 4.20
C PHE A 35 -8.88 -3.59 5.01
N LYS A 36 -8.47 -3.78 6.28
CA LYS A 36 -8.97 -4.83 7.18
C LYS A 36 -8.81 -6.25 6.61
N THR A 37 -7.82 -6.45 5.74
CA THR A 37 -7.43 -7.76 5.19
C THR A 37 -5.91 -7.88 5.18
N GLN A 38 -5.36 -9.10 5.13
CA GLN A 38 -3.92 -9.25 5.03
C GLN A 38 -3.43 -8.78 3.65
N ALA A 39 -2.35 -8.01 3.65
CA ALA A 39 -1.67 -7.57 2.44
C ALA A 39 -0.24 -8.10 2.46
N ARG A 40 0.23 -8.64 1.33
CA ARG A 40 1.60 -9.12 1.15
C ARG A 40 2.26 -8.43 -0.04
N LYS A 41 3.47 -7.93 0.15
CA LYS A 41 4.31 -7.37 -0.91
C LYS A 41 5.22 -8.47 -1.42
N VAL A 42 5.01 -8.89 -2.67
CA VAL A 42 5.82 -9.94 -3.33
C VAL A 42 6.54 -9.36 -4.53
N MET A 43 7.76 -9.85 -4.78
CA MET A 43 8.54 -9.50 -5.97
C MET A 43 8.33 -10.58 -7.03
N ILE A 44 7.80 -10.20 -8.19
CA ILE A 44 7.63 -11.10 -9.36
C ILE A 44 8.27 -10.39 -10.55
N ASP A 45 9.20 -11.05 -11.23
CA ASP A 45 9.97 -10.48 -12.34
C ASP A 45 10.56 -9.09 -12.01
N GLU A 46 11.17 -8.99 -10.82
CA GLU A 46 11.77 -7.75 -10.28
C GLU A 46 10.78 -6.59 -10.06
N ARG A 47 9.48 -6.87 -10.10
CA ARG A 47 8.43 -5.87 -9.90
C ARG A 47 7.68 -6.14 -8.60
N PRO A 48 7.41 -5.10 -7.79
CA PRO A 48 6.63 -5.25 -6.58
C PRO A 48 5.14 -5.38 -6.90
N TYR A 49 4.51 -6.41 -6.34
CA TYR A 49 3.07 -6.65 -6.37
C TYR A 49 2.52 -6.68 -4.95
N LEU A 50 1.29 -6.20 -4.78
CA LEU A 50 0.54 -6.34 -3.56
C LEU A 50 -0.55 -7.40 -3.78
N ILE A 51 -0.56 -8.40 -2.90
CA ILE A 51 -1.59 -9.44 -2.86
C ILE A 51 -2.42 -9.18 -1.61
N PHE A 52 -3.73 -9.12 -1.78
CA PHE A 52 -4.71 -9.00 -0.70
C PHE A 52 -5.44 -10.34 -0.56
N ASP A 53 -5.67 -10.77 0.67
CA ASP A 53 -6.49 -11.96 0.99
C ASP A 53 -7.99 -11.66 0.88
#